data_AF-A0A256HWT9-F1
#
_entry.id   AF-A0A256HWT9-F1
#
_cell.length_a   1.000
_cell.length_b   1.000
_cell.length_c   1.000
_cell.angle_alpha   90.00
_cell.angle_beta   90.00
_cell.angle_gamma   90.00
#
_symmetry.space_group_name_H-M   'P 1'
#
loop_
_entity.id
_entity.type
_entity.pdbx_description
1 polymer ?
#
loop_
_entity_poly.entity_id
_entity_poly.type
_entity_poly.pdbx_seq_one_letter_code
_entity_poly.pdbx_strand_id
1 'polypeptide(L)'
;MVATILMAAIVVIIAASIGVTVFDIGSALTEPQEPRAFGDTEVTLGPEHRAWGGWNSRVSDPPRGDVDVVRMEYVAGPSFEGDEVGSILVRWEGGDGEGGQVRFLNPNLFDEDSEQEFHSQNVGEFCTGDFAVGDALTVRMVHNRYQEDGETGVDGPPYEYVESGQNDVAGGAGDEPFFRVENRYPIEFSGDRPMEPGDSVEIRFIGVEEEQPIARTTAVATAATDGPTERDKPGCDA
;
A
#
# COMPACT_ATOMS: atom_id res chain seq x y z
N MET A 1 -28.01 -33.91 30.41
CA MET A 1 -26.62 -33.65 30.85
C MET A 1 -25.55 -34.10 29.86
N VAL A 2 -25.87 -34.77 28.74
CA VAL A 2 -24.84 -35.16 27.74
C VAL A 2 -24.55 -34.03 26.73
N ALA A 3 -25.57 -33.24 26.36
CA ALA A 3 -25.41 -32.16 25.37
C ALA A 3 -24.55 -30.98 25.86
N THR A 4 -24.58 -30.64 27.15
CA THR A 4 -23.75 -29.58 27.74
C THR A 4 -22.28 -30.00 27.89
N ILE A 5 -22.02 -31.28 28.14
CA ILE A 5 -20.64 -31.82 28.22
C ILE A 5 -20.02 -31.86 26.81
N LEU A 6 -20.81 -32.18 25.78
CA LEU A 6 -20.32 -32.20 24.40
C LEU A 6 -19.96 -30.80 23.88
N MET A 7 -20.78 -29.77 24.18
CA MET A 7 -20.46 -28.39 23.80
C MET A 7 -19.24 -27.84 24.56
N ALA A 8 -19.06 -28.18 25.83
CA ALA A 8 -17.85 -27.79 26.56
C ALA A 8 -16.59 -28.46 25.98
N ALA A 9 -16.68 -29.72 25.55
CA ALA A 9 -15.56 -30.43 24.93
C ALA A 9 -15.16 -29.84 23.56
N ILE A 10 -16.13 -29.41 22.74
CA ILE A 10 -15.86 -28.80 21.43
C ILE A 10 -15.23 -27.40 21.60
N VAL A 11 -15.67 -26.62 22.59
CA VAL A 11 -15.06 -25.30 22.88
C VAL A 11 -13.62 -25.45 23.39
N VAL A 12 -13.33 -26.48 24.19
CA VAL A 12 -11.96 -26.76 24.66
C VAL A 12 -11.04 -27.22 23.53
N ILE A 13 -11.54 -28.01 22.57
CA ILE A 13 -10.74 -28.44 21.41
C ILE A 13 -10.47 -27.26 20.45
N ILE A 14 -11.41 -26.33 20.29
CA ILE A 14 -11.21 -25.13 19.45
C ILE A 14 -10.26 -24.12 20.13
N ALA A 15 -10.38 -23.91 21.45
CA ALA A 15 -9.44 -23.08 22.21
C ALA A 15 -8.02 -23.68 22.22
N ALA A 16 -7.90 -25.02 22.24
CA ALA A 16 -6.61 -25.70 22.16
C ALA A 16 -6.02 -25.73 20.74
N SER A 17 -6.83 -25.60 19.68
CA SER A 17 -6.31 -25.56 18.30
C SER A 17 -5.88 -24.16 17.84
N ILE A 18 -6.33 -23.10 18.52
CA ILE A 18 -5.75 -21.76 18.36
C ILE A 18 -4.46 -21.61 19.21
N GLY A 19 -4.29 -22.44 20.26
CA GLY A 19 -3.14 -22.36 21.18
C GLY A 19 -1.92 -23.22 20.85
N VAL A 20 -1.95 -24.06 19.80
CA VAL A 20 -0.90 -25.09 19.54
C VAL A 20 -0.02 -24.81 18.32
N THR A 21 -0.30 -23.78 17.50
CA THR A 21 0.62 -23.36 16.43
C THR A 21 1.74 -22.42 16.89
N VAL A 22 1.83 -22.08 18.18
CA VAL A 22 2.83 -21.13 18.72
C VAL A 22 4.01 -21.82 19.43
N PHE A 23 4.00 -23.14 19.62
CA PHE A 23 4.95 -23.82 20.51
C PHE A 23 5.93 -24.79 19.83
N ASP A 24 6.47 -24.44 18.65
CA ASP A 24 7.62 -25.19 18.08
C ASP A 24 8.68 -24.31 17.39
N ILE A 25 8.91 -23.08 17.90
CA ILE A 25 10.03 -22.22 17.50
C ILE A 25 10.76 -21.78 18.79
N GLY A 26 11.34 -22.74 19.50
CA GLY A 26 11.96 -22.51 20.82
C GLY A 26 13.44 -22.12 20.81
N SER A 27 14.05 -21.77 19.67
CA SER A 27 15.53 -21.68 19.59
C SER A 27 16.10 -20.48 18.82
N ALA A 28 15.30 -19.47 18.45
CA ALA A 28 15.79 -18.24 17.81
C ALA A 28 14.83 -17.05 18.00
N LEU A 29 14.17 -16.95 19.16
CA LEU A 29 13.20 -15.86 19.39
C LEU A 29 13.94 -14.58 19.81
N THR A 30 14.23 -13.74 18.82
CA THR A 30 14.27 -12.28 19.00
C THR A 30 13.03 -11.86 19.79
N GLU A 31 13.15 -10.86 20.67
CA GLU A 31 12.03 -10.38 21.48
C GLU A 31 10.76 -10.21 20.62
N PRO A 32 9.56 -10.60 21.10
CA PRO A 32 8.34 -10.45 20.31
C PRO A 32 8.20 -8.97 19.94
N GLN A 33 8.24 -8.66 18.64
CA GLN A 33 8.00 -7.28 18.20
C GLN A 33 6.65 -6.83 18.78
N GLU A 34 6.63 -5.62 19.37
CA GLU A 34 5.37 -5.05 19.84
C GLU A 34 4.38 -4.97 18.67
N PRO A 35 3.14 -5.46 18.84
CA PRO A 35 2.19 -5.52 17.74
C PRO A 35 1.83 -4.10 17.26
N ARG A 36 2.10 -3.85 15.97
CA ARG A 36 1.70 -2.64 15.25
C ARG A 36 0.29 -2.84 14.68
N ALA A 37 -0.62 -1.91 14.92
CA ALA A 37 -2.01 -2.01 14.47
C ALA A 37 -2.50 -0.71 13.83
N PHE A 38 -3.23 -0.88 12.72
CA PHE A 38 -4.00 0.19 12.07
C PHE A 38 -5.46 0.10 12.47
N GLY A 39 -6.12 1.25 12.54
CA GLY A 39 -7.55 1.40 12.70
C GLY A 39 -8.28 1.13 11.39
N ASP A 40 -9.35 1.89 11.16
CA ASP A 40 -10.08 1.79 9.90
C ASP A 40 -9.17 2.19 8.73
N THR A 41 -9.20 1.36 7.68
CA THR A 41 -8.44 1.59 6.45
C THR A 41 -9.42 1.86 5.32
N GLU A 42 -9.19 2.94 4.60
CA GLU A 42 -10.02 3.38 3.48
C GLU A 42 -9.23 3.24 2.18
N VAL A 43 -9.84 2.61 1.17
CA VAL A 43 -9.28 2.54 -0.19
C VAL A 43 -10.25 3.23 -1.12
N THR A 44 -9.81 4.35 -1.70
CA THR A 44 -10.61 5.16 -2.63
C THR A 44 -9.94 5.16 -3.99
N LEU A 45 -10.68 4.72 -5.02
CA LEU A 45 -10.20 4.61 -6.38
C LEU A 45 -10.43 5.91 -7.16
N GLY A 46 -9.35 6.42 -7.74
CA GLY A 46 -9.30 7.65 -8.53
C GLY A 46 -9.84 8.93 -7.87
N PRO A 47 -9.64 9.24 -6.57
CA PRO A 47 -10.01 10.54 -6.01
C PRO A 47 -9.12 11.69 -6.50
N GLU A 48 -7.94 11.39 -7.04
CA GLU A 48 -6.94 12.36 -7.46
C GLU A 48 -6.47 12.07 -8.89
N HIS A 49 -6.07 13.11 -9.63
CA HIS A 49 -5.37 12.96 -10.90
C HIS A 49 -4.06 13.73 -10.95
N ARG A 50 -3.10 13.25 -11.74
CA ARG A 50 -1.83 13.94 -11.95
C ARG A 50 -2.04 15.31 -12.62
N ALA A 51 -1.32 16.33 -12.16
CA ALA A 51 -1.35 17.69 -12.76
C ALA A 51 -0.69 17.78 -14.16
N TRP A 52 0.11 16.79 -14.56
CA TRP A 52 0.80 16.77 -15.86
C TRP A 52 0.38 15.55 -16.69
N GLY A 53 0.17 15.75 -18.00
CA GLY A 53 0.12 14.65 -18.97
C GLY A 53 -1.24 13.95 -19.18
N GLY A 54 -2.31 14.71 -19.40
CA GLY A 54 -3.44 14.18 -20.17
C GLY A 54 -4.44 13.32 -19.39
N TRP A 55 -4.89 13.78 -18.20
CA TRP A 55 -6.14 13.25 -17.66
C TRP A 55 -7.29 13.52 -18.64
N ASN A 56 -7.85 12.45 -19.21
CA ASN A 56 -8.93 12.56 -20.16
C ASN A 56 -10.30 12.58 -19.47
N SER A 57 -10.81 13.78 -19.18
CA SER A 57 -12.19 13.97 -18.72
C SER A 57 -13.29 13.44 -19.65
N ARG A 58 -12.97 13.01 -20.88
CA ARG A 58 -13.91 12.61 -21.93
C ARG A 58 -14.10 11.09 -22.07
N VAL A 59 -13.45 10.26 -21.24
CA VAL A 59 -13.70 8.81 -21.21
C VAL A 59 -15.07 8.55 -20.59
N SER A 60 -15.87 7.67 -21.19
CA SER A 60 -17.32 7.51 -20.95
C SER A 60 -17.74 6.83 -19.63
N ASP A 61 -16.82 6.64 -18.69
CA ASP A 61 -17.05 6.09 -17.34
C ASP A 61 -17.02 7.25 -16.31
N PRO A 62 -17.49 7.14 -15.04
CA PRO A 62 -17.54 8.30 -14.16
C PRO A 62 -16.12 8.85 -14.00
N PRO A 63 -15.95 10.19 -13.86
CA PRO A 63 -14.63 10.80 -13.86
C PRO A 63 -13.89 10.31 -12.62
N ARG A 64 -13.08 9.27 -12.79
CA ARG A 64 -12.09 8.85 -11.82
C ARG A 64 -10.77 9.42 -12.29
N GLY A 65 -10.01 9.90 -11.33
CA GLY A 65 -8.62 10.21 -11.55
C GLY A 65 -7.80 8.94 -11.75
N ASP A 66 -6.52 9.14 -11.97
CA ASP A 66 -5.56 8.09 -12.27
C ASP A 66 -4.67 7.73 -11.07
N VAL A 67 -5.01 8.25 -9.88
CA VAL A 67 -4.34 7.99 -8.62
C VAL A 67 -5.33 7.39 -7.64
N ASP A 68 -5.06 6.16 -7.21
CA ASP A 68 -5.77 5.49 -6.13
C ASP A 68 -5.12 5.81 -4.78
N VAL A 69 -5.94 5.96 -3.75
CA VAL A 69 -5.51 6.41 -2.43
C VAL A 69 -5.90 5.40 -1.36
N VAL A 70 -4.94 4.98 -0.55
CA VAL A 70 -5.17 4.22 0.68
C VAL A 70 -4.88 5.11 1.87
N ARG A 71 -5.84 5.26 2.78
CA ARG A 71 -5.67 5.97 4.07
C ARG A 71 -5.76 4.99 5.22
N MET A 72 -4.82 5.06 6.15
CA MET A 72 -4.72 4.18 7.32
C MET A 72 -4.42 5.02 8.56
N GLU A 73 -5.22 4.88 9.60
CA GLU A 73 -4.91 5.47 10.91
C GLU A 73 -4.04 4.51 11.72
N TYR A 74 -2.90 4.96 12.26
CA TYR A 74 -2.08 4.12 13.12
C TYR A 74 -2.52 4.25 14.59
N VAL A 75 -2.97 3.15 15.19
CA VAL A 75 -3.71 3.19 16.47
C VAL A 75 -2.99 2.52 17.64
N ALA A 76 -2.02 1.64 17.38
CA ALA A 76 -1.23 1.02 18.44
C ALA A 76 0.12 0.49 17.94
N GLY A 77 1.13 0.54 18.81
CA GLY A 77 2.49 0.03 18.58
C GLY A 77 3.55 1.12 18.77
N PRO A 78 4.84 0.77 18.59
CA PRO A 78 5.94 1.74 18.59
C PRO A 78 5.82 2.71 17.41
N SER A 79 6.56 3.81 17.44
CA SER A 79 6.71 4.66 16.25
C SER A 79 7.17 3.83 15.06
N PHE A 80 6.62 4.14 13.90
CA PHE A 80 7.02 3.54 12.65
C PHE A 80 8.13 4.39 12.06
N GLU A 81 9.35 3.86 12.06
CA GLU A 81 10.50 4.50 11.44
C GLU A 81 10.59 4.05 9.98
N GLY A 82 10.65 5.01 9.04
CA GLY A 82 10.64 4.67 7.61
C GLY A 82 11.83 3.80 7.20
N ASP A 83 12.98 3.95 7.86
CA ASP A 83 14.18 3.14 7.61
C ASP A 83 14.07 1.68 8.11
N GLU A 84 13.10 1.37 8.97
CA GLU A 84 12.81 -0.01 9.39
C GLU A 84 11.90 -0.76 8.41
N VAL A 85 11.25 -0.05 7.48
CA VAL A 85 10.38 -0.63 6.45
C VAL A 85 11.19 -0.90 5.19
N GLY A 86 11.27 -2.16 4.77
CA GLY A 86 11.88 -2.50 3.48
C GLY A 86 10.92 -2.30 2.31
N SER A 87 9.63 -2.57 2.49
CA SER A 87 8.61 -2.28 1.48
C SER A 87 7.20 -2.22 2.05
N ILE A 88 6.30 -1.59 1.28
CA ILE A 88 4.86 -1.59 1.52
C ILE A 88 4.19 -2.28 0.32
N LEU A 89 3.49 -3.37 0.59
CA LEU A 89 2.76 -4.15 -0.41
C LEU A 89 1.27 -3.84 -0.30
N VAL A 90 0.66 -3.38 -1.41
CA VAL A 90 -0.78 -3.28 -1.58
C VAL A 90 -1.21 -4.37 -2.54
N ARG A 91 -2.00 -5.34 -2.07
CA ARG A 91 -2.52 -6.46 -2.87
C ARG A 91 -4.04 -6.41 -2.90
N TRP A 92 -4.64 -6.70 -4.05
CA TRP A 92 -6.09 -6.82 -4.18
C TRP A 92 -6.51 -8.13 -4.84
N GLU A 93 -7.74 -8.53 -4.54
CA GLU A 93 -8.39 -9.71 -5.11
C GLU A 93 -9.89 -9.45 -5.25
N GLY A 94 -10.41 -9.71 -6.45
CA GLY A 94 -11.83 -9.63 -6.77
C GLY A 94 -12.59 -10.91 -6.47
N GLY A 95 -13.92 -10.84 -6.61
CA GLY A 95 -14.79 -11.99 -6.38
C GLY A 95 -14.63 -13.13 -7.41
N ASP A 96 -13.95 -12.85 -8.53
CA ASP A 96 -13.56 -13.79 -9.58
C ASP A 96 -12.19 -14.45 -9.34
N GLY A 97 -11.45 -14.02 -8.30
CA GLY A 97 -10.09 -14.47 -8.01
C GLY A 97 -9.02 -13.78 -8.85
N GLU A 98 -9.39 -12.85 -9.75
CA GLU A 98 -8.44 -11.99 -10.45
C GLU A 98 -8.02 -10.84 -9.54
N GLY A 99 -6.81 -10.34 -9.72
CA GLY A 99 -6.31 -9.26 -8.91
C GLY A 99 -4.89 -8.86 -9.28
N GLY A 100 -4.19 -8.29 -8.31
CA GLY A 100 -2.83 -7.84 -8.50
C GLY A 100 -2.23 -7.27 -7.23
N GLN A 101 -1.02 -6.74 -7.38
CA GLN A 101 -0.31 -6.08 -6.31
C GLN A 101 0.59 -4.96 -6.84
N VAL A 102 0.80 -3.97 -5.98
CA VAL A 102 1.82 -2.93 -6.12
C VAL A 102 2.70 -2.99 -4.88
N ARG A 103 4.02 -3.04 -5.08
CA ARG A 103 5.01 -2.93 -4.01
C ARG A 103 5.74 -1.61 -4.11
N PHE A 104 5.65 -0.80 -3.06
CA PHE A 104 6.50 0.35 -2.82
C PHE A 104 7.77 -0.14 -2.15
N LEU A 105 8.89 0.00 -2.84
CA LEU A 105 10.21 -0.37 -2.32
C LEU A 105 10.77 0.80 -1.51
N ASN A 106 11.50 0.55 -0.42
CA ASN A 106 12.28 1.58 0.27
C ASN A 106 13.60 1.83 -0.49
N PRO A 107 13.76 2.98 -1.17
CA PRO A 107 14.98 3.33 -1.90
C PRO A 107 16.23 3.47 -1.02
N ASN A 108 16.10 3.71 0.30
CA ASN A 108 17.26 3.75 1.21
C ASN A 108 17.99 2.39 1.33
N LEU A 109 17.35 1.30 0.89
CA LEU A 109 18.00 -0.02 0.77
C LEU A 109 18.81 -0.20 -0.51
N PHE A 110 18.78 0.78 -1.42
CA PHE A 110 19.47 0.76 -2.69
C PHE A 110 20.64 1.75 -2.61
N ASP A 111 21.87 1.25 -2.48
CA ASP A 111 23.08 2.07 -2.34
C ASP A 111 23.80 2.34 -3.69
N GLU A 112 24.96 2.99 -3.63
CA GLU A 112 25.78 3.31 -4.81
C GLU A 112 26.26 2.06 -5.58
N ASP A 113 26.28 0.88 -4.94
CA ASP A 113 26.59 -0.40 -5.58
C ASP A 113 25.36 -1.03 -6.26
N SER A 114 24.16 -0.52 -5.97
CA SER A 114 22.89 -1.04 -6.48
C SER A 114 22.40 -0.41 -7.79
N GLU A 115 23.09 0.62 -8.32
CA GLU A 115 22.71 1.40 -9.52
C GLU A 115 21.20 1.71 -9.55
N GLN A 116 20.75 2.72 -8.79
CA GLN A 116 19.32 3.14 -8.76
C GLN A 116 18.80 3.55 -10.15
N GLU A 117 18.36 2.57 -10.95
CA GLU A 117 17.68 2.73 -12.22
C GLU A 117 16.44 1.85 -12.23
N PHE A 118 15.27 2.46 -11.97
CA PHE A 118 13.97 1.86 -12.22
C PHE A 118 13.23 2.82 -13.18
N HIS A 119 12.88 2.27 -14.35
CA HIS A 119 12.96 2.93 -15.66
C HIS A 119 14.36 3.51 -15.97
N SER A 120 14.66 3.75 -17.25
CA SER A 120 15.93 4.33 -17.72
C SER A 120 16.15 5.80 -17.31
N GLN A 121 15.72 6.19 -16.11
CA GLN A 121 15.71 7.54 -15.54
C GLN A 121 16.07 7.45 -14.05
N ASN A 122 16.64 8.53 -13.50
CA ASN A 122 17.02 8.62 -12.09
C ASN A 122 15.78 8.80 -11.19
N VAL A 123 15.71 8.08 -10.06
CA VAL A 123 14.63 8.13 -9.07
C VAL A 123 14.52 9.51 -8.37
N GLY A 124 15.61 10.28 -8.34
CA GLY A 124 15.74 11.57 -7.65
C GLY A 124 16.15 11.39 -6.19
N GLU A 125 16.15 12.47 -5.41
CA GLU A 125 16.33 12.38 -3.96
C GLU A 125 15.15 11.61 -3.34
N PHE A 126 15.46 10.68 -2.43
CA PHE A 126 14.46 9.96 -1.63
C PHE A 126 14.50 10.47 -0.20
N CYS A 127 13.33 10.78 0.33
CA CYS A 127 13.12 11.15 1.71
C CYS A 127 12.23 10.14 2.41
N THR A 128 12.69 9.78 3.60
CA THR A 128 12.01 8.91 4.55
C THR A 128 11.51 9.77 5.72
N GLY A 129 10.51 9.28 6.45
CA GLY A 129 10.05 9.92 7.67
C GLY A 129 9.47 8.91 8.65
N ASP A 130 8.97 9.42 9.76
CA ASP A 130 8.42 8.60 10.83
C ASP A 130 6.95 8.98 11.09
N PHE A 131 6.17 8.03 11.59
CA PHE A 131 4.83 8.31 12.11
C PHE A 131 4.57 7.56 13.41
N ALA A 132 3.67 8.08 14.24
CA ALA A 132 3.35 7.55 15.55
C ALA A 132 1.84 7.32 15.71
N VAL A 133 1.47 6.72 16.84
CA VAL A 133 0.05 6.46 17.16
C VAL A 133 -0.73 7.77 17.15
N GLY A 134 -1.84 7.79 16.42
CA GLY A 134 -2.68 8.96 16.17
C GLY A 134 -2.42 9.63 14.81
N ASP A 135 -1.36 9.25 14.11
CA ASP A 135 -1.09 9.74 12.76
C ASP A 135 -1.84 8.92 11.70
N ALA A 136 -2.04 9.54 10.54
CA ALA A 136 -2.57 8.88 9.35
C ALA A 136 -1.44 8.66 8.33
N LEU A 137 -1.48 7.52 7.66
CA LEU A 137 -0.64 7.22 6.51
C LEU A 137 -1.50 7.25 5.24
N THR A 138 -1.00 7.91 4.20
CA THR A 138 -1.65 8.00 2.89
C THR A 138 -0.73 7.41 1.83
N VAL A 139 -1.12 6.28 1.24
CA VAL A 139 -0.44 5.66 0.08
C VAL A 139 -1.14 6.10 -1.19
N ARG A 140 -0.39 6.64 -2.16
CA ARG A 140 -0.90 7.08 -3.46
C ARG A 140 -0.29 6.26 -4.57
N MET A 141 -1.14 5.62 -5.38
CA MET A 141 -0.75 4.68 -6.43
C MET A 141 -1.29 5.13 -7.78
N VAL A 142 -0.40 5.36 -8.72
CA VAL A 142 -0.69 5.87 -10.06
C VAL A 142 -0.85 4.72 -11.05
N HIS A 143 -1.89 4.78 -11.86
CA HIS A 143 -2.10 3.86 -12.96
C HIS A 143 -2.28 4.58 -14.31
N ASN A 144 -2.08 3.88 -15.42
CA ASN A 144 -2.17 4.46 -16.77
C ASN A 144 -3.61 4.61 -17.30
N ARG A 145 -4.61 4.16 -16.53
CA ARG A 145 -6.03 4.36 -16.90
C ARG A 145 -6.32 5.86 -17.03
N TYR A 146 -6.99 6.24 -18.11
CA TYR A 146 -7.43 7.62 -18.43
C TYR A 146 -6.33 8.60 -18.87
N GLN A 147 -5.12 8.13 -19.19
CA GLN A 147 -4.10 8.96 -19.83
C GLN A 147 -4.32 9.10 -21.34
N GLU A 148 -4.17 10.31 -21.89
CA GLU A 148 -4.20 10.58 -23.35
C GLU A 148 -2.83 10.41 -24.03
N ASP A 149 -1.72 10.62 -23.30
CA ASP A 149 -0.35 10.66 -23.86
C ASP A 149 0.67 10.28 -22.77
N GLY A 150 1.90 9.90 -23.18
CA GLY A 150 3.05 9.72 -22.28
C GLY A 150 3.83 8.43 -22.52
N GLU A 151 5.00 8.28 -21.90
CA GLU A 151 5.84 7.07 -22.03
C GLU A 151 5.19 5.82 -21.39
N THR A 152 4.28 6.04 -20.44
CA THR A 152 3.43 5.02 -19.80
C THR A 152 2.06 4.88 -20.47
N GLY A 153 1.77 5.75 -21.45
CA GLY A 153 0.49 5.85 -22.15
C GLY A 153 0.57 5.20 -23.52
N VAL A 154 -0.10 4.07 -23.70
CA VAL A 154 -0.32 3.48 -25.01
C VAL A 154 -1.79 3.11 -25.14
N ASP A 155 -2.59 4.08 -25.57
CA ASP A 155 -3.95 3.94 -26.10
C ASP A 155 -4.64 2.57 -25.86
N GLY A 156 -5.33 2.47 -24.73
CA GLY A 156 -6.23 1.38 -24.39
C GLY A 156 -5.62 0.26 -23.52
N PRO A 157 -6.42 -0.77 -23.20
CA PRO A 157 -5.98 -1.87 -22.35
C PRO A 157 -4.73 -2.59 -22.88
N PRO A 158 -3.90 -3.19 -22.00
CA PRO A 158 -4.15 -3.38 -20.57
C PRO A 158 -3.82 -2.14 -19.73
N TYR A 159 -4.66 -1.87 -18.73
CA TYR A 159 -4.37 -0.87 -17.72
C TYR A 159 -3.49 -1.49 -16.63
N GLU A 160 -2.56 -0.71 -16.08
CA GLU A 160 -1.62 -1.15 -15.05
C GLU A 160 -1.18 0.01 -14.16
N TYR A 161 -0.70 -0.30 -12.96
CA TYR A 161 0.02 0.67 -12.14
C TYR A 161 1.40 0.91 -12.75
N VAL A 162 1.82 2.17 -12.73
CA VAL A 162 3.05 2.60 -13.40
C VAL A 162 3.95 3.38 -12.47
N GLU A 163 5.25 3.27 -12.71
CA GLU A 163 6.22 4.16 -12.11
C GLU A 163 5.88 5.60 -12.46
N SER A 164 5.83 6.46 -11.46
CA SER A 164 5.36 7.83 -11.60
C SER A 164 5.94 8.65 -10.49
N GLY A 165 6.25 9.91 -10.78
CA GLY A 165 6.59 10.86 -9.74
C GLY A 165 5.42 11.36 -8.93
N GLN A 166 4.24 10.79 -9.09
CA GLN A 166 3.07 11.11 -8.28
C GLN A 166 2.72 9.98 -7.29
N ASN A 167 3.39 8.83 -7.41
CA ASN A 167 3.39 7.80 -6.38
C ASN A 167 4.13 8.33 -5.15
N ASP A 168 3.55 8.17 -3.97
CA ASP A 168 4.21 8.41 -2.70
C ASP A 168 3.47 7.75 -1.53
N VAL A 169 4.15 7.71 -0.39
CA VAL A 169 3.55 7.43 0.91
C VAL A 169 3.83 8.62 1.81
N ALA A 170 2.76 9.22 2.30
CA ALA A 170 2.85 10.33 3.23
C ALA A 170 2.39 9.89 4.62
N GLY A 171 3.02 10.44 5.66
CA GLY A 171 2.65 10.25 7.05
C GLY A 171 2.17 11.55 7.69
N GLY A 172 1.75 11.43 8.95
CA GLY A 172 1.44 12.57 9.79
C GLY A 172 0.17 13.35 9.40
N ALA A 173 0.04 14.55 9.96
CA ALA A 173 -1.12 15.41 9.79
C ALA A 173 -0.98 16.41 8.64
N GLY A 174 0.20 16.51 8.02
CA GLY A 174 0.60 17.54 7.06
C GLY A 174 1.05 17.03 5.70
N ASP A 175 0.80 15.76 5.35
CA ASP A 175 1.33 15.11 4.13
C ASP A 175 2.87 15.04 4.12
N GLU A 176 3.46 14.92 5.32
CA GLU A 176 4.89 14.78 5.53
C GLU A 176 5.40 13.51 4.81
N PRO A 177 6.61 13.53 4.24
CA PRO A 177 7.13 12.38 3.52
C PRO A 177 7.31 11.19 4.48
N PHE A 178 6.71 10.04 4.14
CA PHE A 178 7.06 8.77 4.76
C PHE A 178 7.94 7.97 3.80
N PHE A 179 7.47 7.70 2.58
CA PHE A 179 8.26 7.25 1.44
C PHE A 179 7.98 8.17 0.24
N ARG A 180 8.90 9.08 -0.06
CA ARG A 180 8.73 10.03 -1.17
C ARG A 180 10.03 10.22 -1.93
N VAL A 181 9.94 10.26 -3.25
CA VAL A 181 11.06 10.60 -4.13
C VAL A 181 10.80 11.95 -4.79
N GLU A 182 11.82 12.63 -5.30
CA GLU A 182 11.63 13.86 -6.08
C GLU A 182 11.14 13.57 -7.51
N ASN A 183 11.69 12.54 -8.17
CA ASN A 183 11.33 12.19 -9.54
C ASN A 183 10.39 10.98 -9.56
N ARG A 184 10.70 9.87 -10.25
CA ARG A 184 9.80 8.71 -10.42
C ARG A 184 9.96 7.71 -9.28
N TYR A 185 8.86 7.38 -8.58
CA TYR A 185 8.90 6.37 -7.52
C TYR A 185 8.88 4.98 -8.16
N PRO A 186 9.84 4.10 -7.80
CA PRO A 186 9.89 2.73 -8.30
C PRO A 186 8.79 1.88 -7.68
N ILE A 187 8.00 1.21 -8.50
CA ILE A 187 7.00 0.25 -8.03
C ILE A 187 7.16 -1.08 -8.74
N GLU A 188 6.93 -2.18 -8.02
CA GLU A 188 6.75 -3.49 -8.65
C GLU A 188 5.24 -3.77 -8.77
N PHE A 189 4.73 -3.69 -9.99
CA PHE A 189 3.37 -4.13 -10.30
C PHE A 189 3.38 -5.59 -10.81
N SER A 190 2.44 -6.40 -10.34
CA SER A 190 2.13 -7.69 -10.93
C SER A 190 0.65 -8.02 -10.76
N GLY A 191 0.11 -8.83 -11.66
CA GLY A 191 -1.30 -9.22 -11.64
C GLY A 191 -1.95 -9.12 -13.00
N ASP A 192 -3.25 -9.40 -13.01
CA ASP A 192 -4.04 -9.53 -14.24
C ASP A 192 -4.78 -8.22 -14.58
N ARG A 193 -5.08 -7.39 -13.57
CA ARG A 193 -5.82 -6.13 -13.72
C ARG A 193 -5.56 -5.15 -12.57
N PRO A 194 -5.76 -3.83 -12.76
CA PRO A 194 -5.80 -2.86 -11.68
C PRO A 194 -6.97 -3.10 -10.71
N MET A 195 -6.97 -2.36 -9.59
CA MET A 195 -8.08 -2.39 -8.64
C MET A 195 -9.40 -1.96 -9.27
N GLU A 196 -10.47 -2.61 -8.83
CA GLU A 196 -11.85 -2.29 -9.15
C GLU A 196 -12.69 -2.13 -7.87
N PRO A 197 -13.79 -1.34 -7.91
CA PRO A 197 -14.66 -1.19 -6.76
C PRO A 197 -15.23 -2.53 -6.31
N GLY A 198 -15.14 -2.80 -5.00
CA GLY A 198 -15.56 -4.06 -4.39
C GLY A 198 -14.43 -5.07 -4.22
N ASP A 199 -13.25 -4.84 -4.78
CA ASP A 199 -12.08 -5.68 -4.50
C ASP A 199 -11.72 -5.65 -3.02
N SER A 200 -11.34 -6.81 -2.50
CA SER A 200 -10.70 -6.91 -1.18
C SER A 200 -9.26 -6.46 -1.30
N VAL A 201 -8.82 -5.57 -0.41
CA VAL A 201 -7.48 -4.99 -0.44
C VAL A 201 -6.76 -5.30 0.85
N GLU A 202 -5.52 -5.74 0.74
CA GLU A 202 -4.61 -6.00 1.85
C GLU A 202 -3.40 -5.09 1.72
N ILE A 203 -3.03 -4.44 2.82
CA ILE A 203 -1.82 -3.65 2.92
C ILE A 203 -0.90 -4.31 3.94
N ARG A 204 0.33 -4.58 3.53
CA ARG A 204 1.38 -5.17 4.36
C ARG A 204 2.61 -4.29 4.40
N PHE A 205 3.08 -4.02 5.60
CA PHE A 205 4.40 -3.43 5.84
C PHE A 205 5.36 -4.57 6.07
N ILE A 206 6.47 -4.55 5.35
CA ILE A 206 7.48 -5.60 5.37
C ILE A 206 8.77 -4.97 5.89
N GLY A 207 9.32 -5.54 6.96
CA GLY A 207 10.56 -5.05 7.58
C GLY A 207 11.79 -5.27 6.70
N VAL A 208 12.86 -4.54 7.00
CA VAL A 208 14.16 -4.68 6.30
C VAL A 208 14.87 -6.01 6.57
N GLU A 209 14.70 -6.57 7.77
CA GLU A 209 15.26 -7.87 8.14
C GLU A 209 14.23 -8.99 7.88
N GLU A 210 14.60 -9.97 7.06
CA GLU A 210 13.90 -11.26 6.87
C GLU A 210 12.56 -11.25 6.12
N GLU A 211 12.21 -10.17 5.40
CA GLU A 211 10.95 -10.06 4.64
C GLU A 211 9.68 -10.30 5.50
N GLN A 212 9.80 -10.19 6.83
CA GLN A 212 8.69 -10.49 7.72
C GLN A 212 7.65 -9.37 7.69
N PRO A 213 6.35 -9.69 7.62
CA PRO A 213 5.29 -8.71 7.79
C PRO A 213 5.35 -8.14 9.21
N ILE A 214 5.56 -6.83 9.32
CA ILE A 214 5.63 -6.10 10.59
C ILE A 214 4.30 -5.41 10.94
N ALA A 215 3.45 -5.18 9.95
CA ALA A 215 2.08 -4.73 10.14
C ALA A 215 1.20 -5.15 8.95
N ARG A 216 -0.11 -5.28 9.20
CA ARG A 216 -1.11 -5.64 8.18
C ARG A 216 -2.44 -4.96 8.46
N THR A 217 -3.11 -4.53 7.41
CA THR A 217 -4.52 -4.10 7.44
C THR A 217 -5.24 -4.53 6.18
N THR A 218 -6.57 -4.49 6.21
CA THR A 218 -7.43 -4.86 5.08
C THR A 218 -8.59 -3.88 4.93
N ALA A 219 -9.02 -3.67 3.68
CA ALA A 219 -10.14 -2.81 3.34
C ALA A 219 -10.88 -3.33 2.10
N VAL A 220 -11.92 -2.61 1.68
CA VAL A 220 -12.61 -2.84 0.41
C VAL A 220 -12.43 -1.60 -0.44
N ALA A 221 -12.05 -1.78 -1.70
CA ALA A 221 -11.90 -0.69 -2.64
C ALA A 221 -13.26 -0.04 -2.96
N THR A 222 -13.33 1.28 -2.85
CA THR A 222 -14.53 2.06 -3.18
C THR A 222 -14.20 3.08 -4.25
N ALA A 223 -15.15 3.37 -5.14
CA ALA A 223 -14.97 4.41 -6.13
C ALA A 223 -15.10 5.80 -5.50
N ALA A 224 -14.26 6.75 -5.90
CA ALA A 224 -14.54 8.16 -5.66
C ALA A 224 -15.93 8.53 -6.22
N THR A 225 -16.69 9.32 -5.47
CA THR A 225 -18.06 9.74 -5.84
C THR A 225 -18.11 11.16 -6.39
N ASP A 226 -17.14 11.99 -6.01
CA ASP A 226 -16.92 13.33 -6.54
C ASP A 226 -15.87 13.29 -7.68
N GLY A 227 -15.79 14.36 -8.47
CA GLY A 227 -14.77 14.48 -9.51
C GLY A 227 -13.35 14.51 -8.92
N PRO A 228 -12.33 14.02 -9.65
CA PRO A 228 -11.00 13.90 -9.12
C PRO A 228 -10.37 15.28 -8.94
N THR A 229 -9.62 15.43 -7.86
CA THR A 229 -8.87 16.66 -7.60
C THR A 229 -7.51 16.57 -8.29
N GLU A 230 -7.09 17.64 -8.96
CA GLU A 230 -5.74 17.73 -9.49
C GLU A 230 -4.74 17.77 -8.34
N ARG A 231 -3.69 16.95 -8.44
CA ARG A 231 -2.61 16.90 -7.46
C ARG A 231 -1.28 17.24 -8.10
N ASP A 232 -0.57 18.14 -7.42
CA ASP A 232 0.88 18.27 -7.53
C ASP A 232 1.53 17.66 -6.28
N LYS A 233 2.57 16.86 -6.47
CA LYS A 233 3.19 16.12 -5.37
C LYS A 233 4.13 17.08 -4.63
N PRO A 234 4.04 17.19 -3.30
CA PRO A 234 5.01 17.97 -2.54
C PRO A 234 6.44 17.44 -2.72
N GLY A 235 7.44 18.29 -2.50
CA GLY A 235 8.85 17.87 -2.44
C GLY A 235 9.20 17.19 -1.12
N CYS A 236 10.49 16.89 -0.93
CA CYS A 236 11.02 16.38 0.34
C CYS A 236 11.09 17.43 1.45
N ASP A 237 11.14 18.72 1.10
CA ASP A 237 11.19 19.85 2.04
C ASP A 237 9.82 20.39 2.48
N ALA A 238 8.73 19.70 2.11
CA ALA A 238 7.36 20.19 2.28
C ALA A 238 6.87 20.16 3.73
#